data_AF-A0A1G2BHL8-F1
#
_entry.id   AF-A0A1G2BHL8-F1
#
_cell.length_a   1.000
_cell.length_b   1.000
_cell.length_c   1.000
_cell.angle_alpha   90.00
_cell.angle_beta   90.00
_cell.angle_gamma   90.00
#
_symmetry.space_group_name_H-M   'P 1'
#
loop_
_entity.id
_entity.type
_entity.pdbx_description
1 polymer ?
#
loop_
_entity_poly.entity_id
_entity_poly.type
_entity_poly.pdbx_seq_one_letter_code
_entity_poly.pdbx_strand_id
1 'polypeptide(L)'
;MLTADFPLKKFSTSSGFTLLEAVIATAIVVIGLVSLVVLATLSVMTSRQINEQFQAALFAQEGLEAVRALRDSNWLMFDTNSTTAWNENLFSSANATDYSAVLNNTPNDPALSHSLDFTPNDFDDQCLGQNNSSYACSAIWYDQTSEKYFQTTQTDFIPNNFQQTTYSRLIYLYPICRNTLDDHDEQIIDNETQVCTDLNTATATYQPVGLDVVVSIQWAGRGKMNNYQLEEYLYDWRY
;
A
#
# COMPACT_ATOMS: atom_id res chain seq x y z
N MET A 1 44.88 -79.89 22.32
CA MET A 1 44.20 -78.70 22.85
C MET A 1 45.25 -77.62 23.01
N LEU A 2 45.44 -76.80 21.98
CA LEU A 2 46.47 -75.74 21.91
C LEU A 2 45.72 -74.41 21.89
N THR A 3 45.76 -73.67 22.99
CA THR A 3 45.23 -72.30 23.06
C THR A 3 46.30 -71.36 22.54
N ALA A 4 46.08 -70.80 21.34
CA ALA A 4 46.90 -69.72 20.81
C ALA A 4 46.45 -68.41 21.46
N ASP A 5 47.24 -67.90 22.42
CA ASP A 5 47.07 -66.56 22.97
C ASP A 5 47.59 -65.55 21.95
N PHE A 6 46.67 -64.89 21.23
CA PHE A 6 47.01 -63.73 20.40
C PHE A 6 47.10 -62.49 21.31
N PRO A 7 48.26 -61.80 21.36
CA PRO A 7 48.34 -60.57 22.13
C PRO A 7 47.54 -59.47 21.43
N LEU A 8 46.41 -59.08 22.03
CA LEU A 8 45.69 -57.88 21.60
C LEU A 8 46.58 -56.66 21.86
N LYS A 9 47.04 -56.02 20.77
CA LYS A 9 47.78 -54.76 20.83
C LYS A 9 46.87 -53.69 21.41
N LYS A 10 47.07 -53.37 22.70
CA LYS A 10 46.38 -52.29 23.40
C LYS A 10 46.75 -50.98 22.73
N PHE A 11 45.83 -50.36 21.99
CA PHE A 11 45.98 -48.97 21.55
C PHE A 11 46.05 -48.12 22.82
N SER A 12 47.20 -47.51 23.09
CA SER A 12 47.29 -46.50 24.14
C SER A 12 46.45 -45.31 23.68
N THR A 13 45.36 -45.02 24.37
CA THR A 13 44.70 -43.72 24.24
C THR A 13 45.70 -42.67 24.69
N SER A 14 46.25 -41.89 23.76
CA SER A 14 47.11 -40.77 24.15
C SER A 14 46.23 -39.74 24.85
N SER A 15 46.34 -39.66 26.16
CA SER A 15 45.85 -38.54 26.95
C SER A 15 46.66 -37.31 26.57
N GLY A 16 46.19 -36.56 25.58
CA GLY A 16 46.81 -35.35 25.09
C GLY A 16 45.87 -34.18 25.23
N PHE A 17 45.80 -33.59 26.43
CA PHE A 17 45.48 -32.18 26.56
C PHE A 17 46.51 -31.41 25.73
N THR A 18 46.21 -31.09 24.48
CA THR A 18 47.05 -30.19 23.69
C THR A 18 46.39 -28.82 23.70
N LEU A 19 47.16 -27.79 24.08
CA LEU A 19 46.72 -26.40 24.03
C LEU A 19 46.20 -26.04 22.62
N LEU A 20 46.77 -26.67 21.58
CA LEU A 20 46.33 -26.53 20.19
C LEU A 20 44.88 -26.99 19.97
N GLU A 21 44.46 -28.13 20.53
CA GLU A 21 43.09 -28.63 20.40
C GLU A 21 42.08 -27.69 21.07
N ALA A 22 42.41 -27.16 22.25
CA ALA A 22 41.58 -26.16 22.92
C ALA A 22 41.47 -24.87 22.10
N VAL A 23 42.56 -24.41 21.47
CA VAL A 23 42.57 -23.23 20.59
C VAL A 23 41.72 -23.47 19.34
N ILE A 24 41.83 -24.63 18.70
CA ILE A 24 41.01 -24.97 17.52
C ILE A 24 39.53 -25.09 17.90
N ALA A 25 39.22 -25.77 19.00
CA ALA A 25 37.84 -25.94 19.47
C ALA A 25 37.19 -24.58 19.80
N THR A 26 37.90 -23.71 20.51
CA THR A 26 37.41 -22.35 20.81
C THR A 26 37.27 -21.49 19.56
N ALA A 27 38.17 -21.60 18.58
CA ALA A 27 38.03 -20.90 17.30
C ALA A 27 36.76 -21.31 16.55
N ILE A 28 36.46 -22.62 16.48
CA ILE A 28 35.23 -23.12 15.84
C ILE A 28 33.98 -22.60 16.57
N VAL A 29 33.99 -22.61 17.90
CA VAL A 29 32.88 -22.09 18.72
C VAL A 29 32.67 -20.58 18.47
N VAL A 30 33.74 -19.80 18.41
CA VAL A 30 33.64 -18.35 18.14
C VAL A 30 33.06 -18.07 16.76
N ILE A 31 33.50 -18.80 15.73
CA ILE A 31 32.93 -18.66 14.37
C ILE A 31 31.44 -18.99 14.38
N GLY A 32 31.05 -20.08 15.06
CA GLY A 32 29.65 -20.45 15.24
C GLY A 32 28.83 -19.35 15.92
N LEU A 33 29.33 -18.78 17.02
CA LEU A 33 28.66 -17.71 17.73
C LEU A 33 28.50 -16.43 16.89
N VAL A 34 29.54 -16.02 16.16
CA VAL A 34 29.46 -14.86 15.26
C VAL A 34 28.40 -15.09 14.18
N SER A 35 28.34 -16.29 13.59
CA SER A 35 27.34 -16.61 12.56
C SER A 35 25.90 -16.52 13.09
N LEU A 36 25.65 -16.96 14.32
CA LEU A 36 24.34 -16.85 14.96
C LEU A 36 23.94 -15.39 15.21
N VAL A 37 24.87 -14.55 15.65
CA VAL A 37 24.60 -13.12 15.87
C VAL A 37 24.27 -12.43 14.56
N VAL A 38 25.01 -12.69 13.49
CA VAL A 38 24.74 -12.12 12.16
C VAL A 38 23.39 -12.58 11.63
N LEU A 39 23.05 -13.86 11.77
CA LEU A 39 21.74 -14.35 11.34
C LEU A 39 20.60 -13.71 12.13
N ALA A 40 20.76 -13.56 13.44
CA ALA A 40 19.77 -12.92 14.30
C ALA A 40 19.53 -11.45 13.91
N THR A 41 20.59 -10.69 13.63
CA THR A 41 20.44 -9.28 13.20
C THR A 41 19.76 -9.18 11.84
N LEU A 42 20.13 -10.03 10.89
CA LEU A 42 19.45 -10.11 9.59
C LEU A 42 17.97 -10.47 9.74
N SER A 43 17.62 -11.43 10.59
CA SER A 43 16.24 -11.83 10.83
C SER A 43 15.39 -10.68 11.38
N VAL A 44 15.90 -9.92 12.35
CA VAL A 44 15.19 -8.75 12.90
C VAL A 44 15.03 -7.66 11.84
N MET A 45 16.07 -7.43 11.03
CA MET A 45 16.03 -6.44 9.96
C MET A 45 15.01 -6.78 8.89
N THR A 46 14.90 -8.05 8.50
CA THR A 46 13.92 -8.54 7.53
C THR A 46 12.51 -8.50 8.10
N SER A 47 12.33 -8.87 9.38
CA SER A 47 11.02 -8.80 10.04
C SER A 47 10.45 -7.38 10.05
N ARG A 48 11.28 -6.36 10.33
CA ARG A 48 10.85 -4.96 10.26
C ARG A 48 10.40 -4.56 8.84
N GLN A 49 11.15 -4.94 7.82
CA GLN A 49 10.80 -4.64 6.43
C GLN A 49 9.48 -5.32 6.02
N ILE A 50 9.25 -6.56 6.43
CA ILE A 50 7.98 -7.26 6.18
C ILE A 50 6.83 -6.54 6.87
N ASN A 51 7.01 -6.10 8.12
CA ASN A 51 5.97 -5.36 8.84
C ASN A 51 5.63 -4.03 8.15
N GLU A 52 6.63 -3.30 7.65
CA GLU A 52 6.42 -2.05 6.90
C GLU A 52 5.62 -2.29 5.60
N GLN A 53 6.01 -3.31 4.82
CA GLN A 53 5.30 -3.67 3.61
C GLN A 53 3.88 -4.17 3.90
N PHE A 54 3.69 -4.92 4.98
CA PHE A 54 2.37 -5.39 5.40
C PHE A 54 1.45 -4.23 5.78
N GLN A 55 1.95 -3.24 6.53
CA GLN A 55 1.19 -2.02 6.84
C GLN A 55 0.85 -1.23 5.57
N ALA A 56 1.79 -1.07 4.64
CA ALA A 56 1.51 -0.42 3.36
C ALA A 56 0.41 -1.16 2.57
N ALA A 57 0.43 -2.49 2.56
CA ALA A 57 -0.63 -3.27 1.93
C ALA A 57 -2.01 -3.07 2.58
N LEU A 58 -2.06 -2.98 3.92
CA LEU A 58 -3.31 -2.70 4.64
C LEU A 58 -3.86 -1.30 4.30
N PHE A 59 -3.00 -0.27 4.24
CA PHE A 59 -3.44 1.08 3.87
C PHE A 59 -3.90 1.18 2.42
N ALA A 60 -3.27 0.41 1.52
CA ALA A 60 -3.69 0.31 0.14
C ALA A 60 -5.07 -0.35 0.03
N GLN A 61 -5.28 -1.46 0.75
CA GLN A 61 -6.57 -2.14 0.83
C GLN A 61 -7.66 -1.22 1.39
N GLU A 62 -7.38 -0.48 2.46
CA GLU A 62 -8.34 0.49 3.02
C GLU A 62 -8.75 1.56 2.00
N GLY A 63 -7.78 2.11 1.25
CA GLY A 63 -8.06 3.09 0.20
C GLY A 63 -8.93 2.50 -0.92
N LEU A 64 -8.65 1.26 -1.32
CA LEU A 64 -9.41 0.55 -2.36
C LEU A 64 -10.85 0.25 -1.90
N GLU A 65 -11.02 -0.21 -0.66
CA GLU A 65 -12.36 -0.43 -0.09
C GLU A 65 -13.15 0.88 0.03
N ALA A 66 -12.49 2.01 0.31
CA ALA A 66 -13.15 3.31 0.32
C ALA A 66 -13.70 3.69 -1.07
N VAL A 67 -12.92 3.47 -2.14
CA VAL A 67 -13.36 3.67 -3.53
C VAL A 67 -14.52 2.73 -3.88
N ARG A 68 -14.42 1.46 -3.49
CA ARG A 68 -15.50 0.48 -3.69
C ARG A 68 -16.78 0.89 -2.96
N ALA A 69 -16.67 1.33 -1.72
CA ALA A 69 -17.81 1.80 -0.92
C ALA A 69 -18.48 3.04 -1.55
N LEU A 70 -17.70 3.96 -2.10
CA LEU A 70 -18.20 5.12 -2.84
C LEU A 70 -18.99 4.69 -4.09
N ARG A 71 -18.41 3.81 -4.92
CA ARG A 71 -19.07 3.24 -6.10
C ARG A 71 -20.38 2.54 -5.75
N ASP A 72 -20.35 1.69 -4.74
CA ASP A 72 -21.52 0.91 -4.34
C ASP A 72 -22.61 1.82 -3.76
N SER A 73 -22.23 2.90 -3.07
CA SER A 73 -23.17 3.92 -2.59
C SER A 73 -23.85 4.66 -3.74
N ASN A 74 -23.10 5.07 -4.77
CA ASN A 74 -23.66 5.67 -5.98
C ASN A 74 -24.65 4.75 -6.67
N TRP A 75 -24.33 3.46 -6.72
CA TRP A 75 -25.19 2.42 -7.27
C TRP A 75 -26.53 2.29 -6.54
N LEU A 76 -26.50 2.29 -5.20
CA LEU A 76 -27.71 2.28 -4.38
C LEU A 76 -28.56 3.56 -4.58
N MET A 77 -27.91 4.70 -4.78
CA MET A 77 -28.59 5.96 -5.10
C MET A 77 -29.21 5.95 -6.51
N PHE A 78 -28.52 5.36 -7.49
CA PHE A 78 -29.05 5.23 -8.85
C PHE A 78 -30.33 4.38 -8.89
N ASP A 79 -30.38 3.28 -8.13
CA ASP A 79 -31.56 2.42 -8.05
C ASP A 79 -32.78 3.13 -7.43
N THR A 80 -32.54 4.12 -6.57
CA THR A 80 -33.60 4.86 -5.86
C THR A 80 -34.00 6.18 -6.53
N ASN A 81 -33.11 6.86 -7.25
CA ASN A 81 -33.36 8.22 -7.77
C ASN A 81 -32.91 8.49 -9.23
N SER A 82 -32.38 7.50 -9.97
CA SER A 82 -32.05 7.55 -11.43
C SER A 82 -31.19 8.72 -11.96
N THR A 83 -30.86 9.74 -11.17
CA THR A 83 -30.10 10.93 -11.59
C THR A 83 -28.63 10.89 -11.19
N THR A 84 -28.26 10.03 -10.23
CA THR A 84 -26.88 9.83 -9.78
C THR A 84 -26.20 8.80 -10.67
N ALA A 85 -25.11 9.17 -11.34
CA ALA A 85 -24.35 8.20 -12.12
C ALA A 85 -23.56 7.25 -11.18
N TRP A 86 -23.28 6.01 -11.61
CA TRP A 86 -22.53 5.04 -10.79
C TRP A 86 -21.12 5.55 -10.42
N ASN A 87 -20.58 6.42 -11.27
CA ASN A 87 -19.25 6.99 -11.19
C ASN A 87 -19.21 8.42 -10.61
N GLU A 88 -20.32 8.92 -10.05
CA GLU A 88 -20.39 10.22 -9.40
C GLU A 88 -19.29 10.35 -8.31
N ASN A 89 -18.54 11.46 -8.31
CA ASN A 89 -17.42 11.70 -7.37
C ASN A 89 -16.29 10.65 -7.36
N LEU A 90 -16.23 9.75 -8.36
CA LEU A 90 -15.13 8.80 -8.54
C LEU A 90 -14.11 9.26 -9.58
N PHE A 91 -14.41 10.30 -10.34
CA PHE A 91 -13.49 10.95 -11.26
C PHE A 91 -13.89 12.43 -11.37
N SER A 92 -12.91 13.30 -11.59
CA SER A 92 -13.14 14.73 -11.76
C SER A 92 -13.96 14.99 -13.02
N SER A 93 -15.26 15.28 -12.85
CA SER A 93 -16.20 15.49 -13.96
C SER A 93 -16.23 16.94 -14.48
N ALA A 94 -15.47 17.86 -13.87
CA ALA A 94 -15.62 19.29 -14.16
C ALA A 94 -14.72 19.81 -15.28
N ASN A 95 -13.46 19.36 -15.37
CA ASN A 95 -12.50 19.69 -16.44
C ASN A 95 -11.30 18.76 -16.27
N ALA A 96 -11.42 17.55 -16.81
CA ALA A 96 -10.52 16.43 -16.57
C ALA A 96 -9.08 16.75 -16.99
N THR A 97 -8.25 17.01 -15.99
CA THR A 97 -6.82 16.77 -16.11
C THR A 97 -6.26 16.06 -14.89
N ASP A 98 -7.08 15.27 -14.19
CA ASP A 98 -6.63 14.63 -12.97
C ASP A 98 -7.49 13.43 -12.60
N TYR A 99 -6.83 12.29 -12.42
CA TYR A 99 -7.41 11.06 -11.90
C TYR A 99 -6.80 10.67 -10.56
N SER A 100 -5.89 11.49 -10.04
CA SER A 100 -5.28 11.35 -8.73
C SER A 100 -6.18 11.99 -7.69
N ALA A 101 -6.34 11.30 -6.57
CA ALA A 101 -7.18 11.73 -5.48
C ALA A 101 -6.58 11.34 -4.14
N VAL A 102 -6.84 12.19 -3.16
CA VAL A 102 -6.60 11.93 -1.75
C VAL A 102 -7.91 11.51 -1.09
N LEU A 103 -7.85 10.49 -0.23
CA LEU A 103 -8.98 10.15 0.60
C LEU A 103 -9.18 11.25 1.64
N ASN A 104 -10.38 11.81 1.69
CA ASN A 104 -10.77 12.83 2.64
C ASN A 104 -11.82 12.28 3.60
N ASN A 105 -11.33 11.68 4.69
CA ASN A 105 -12.15 11.19 5.79
C ASN A 105 -12.10 12.23 6.92
N THR A 106 -13.26 12.53 7.51
CA THR A 106 -13.27 13.34 8.73
C THR A 106 -13.04 12.42 9.94
N PRO A 107 -12.13 12.77 10.88
CA PRO A 107 -11.79 11.90 12.01
C PRO A 107 -12.97 11.53 12.92
N ASN A 108 -14.02 12.37 12.93
CA ASN A 108 -15.14 12.29 13.84
C ASN A 108 -16.47 11.98 13.15
N ASP A 109 -16.47 11.56 11.89
CA ASP A 109 -17.73 11.22 11.21
C ASP A 109 -18.28 9.88 11.71
N PRO A 110 -19.43 9.85 12.39
CA PRO A 110 -20.07 8.59 12.78
C PRO A 110 -20.58 7.78 11.58
N ALA A 111 -20.74 8.40 10.40
CA ALA A 111 -21.26 7.77 9.20
C ALA A 111 -20.18 7.10 8.33
N LEU A 112 -18.89 7.26 8.66
CA LEU A 112 -17.78 6.80 7.82
C LEU A 112 -17.92 7.26 6.36
N SER A 113 -18.32 8.51 6.13
CA SER A 113 -18.41 9.02 4.77
C SER A 113 -17.00 9.12 4.18
N HIS A 114 -16.77 8.29 3.18
CA HIS A 114 -15.61 8.41 2.32
C HIS A 114 -15.89 9.53 1.33
N SER A 115 -14.90 10.36 1.08
CA SER A 115 -14.92 11.33 -0.01
C SER A 115 -13.54 11.42 -0.62
N LEU A 116 -13.48 11.77 -1.90
CA LEU A 116 -12.25 11.90 -2.64
C LEU A 116 -12.05 13.38 -2.95
N ASP A 117 -10.85 13.88 -2.65
CA ASP A 117 -10.41 15.20 -3.02
C ASP A 117 -9.40 15.08 -4.15
N PHE A 118 -9.78 15.58 -5.32
CA PHE A 118 -8.96 15.58 -6.55
C PHE A 118 -8.11 16.84 -6.68
N THR A 119 -8.10 17.73 -5.67
CA THR A 119 -7.26 18.94 -5.72
C THR A 119 -5.79 18.66 -5.41
N PRO A 120 -5.43 17.78 -4.45
CA PRO A 120 -4.06 17.33 -4.29
C PRO A 120 -3.83 16.10 -5.17
N ASN A 121 -2.81 16.16 -6.01
CA ASN A 121 -2.52 15.17 -7.03
C ASN A 121 -1.07 14.69 -7.04
N ASP A 122 -0.23 15.27 -6.17
CA ASP A 122 1.11 14.79 -5.90
C ASP A 122 1.26 14.37 -4.44
N PHE A 123 2.19 13.43 -4.18
CA PHE A 123 2.60 13.06 -2.83
C PHE A 123 3.17 14.26 -2.05
N ASP A 124 3.77 15.23 -2.74
CA ASP A 124 4.39 16.41 -2.15
C ASP A 124 3.41 17.56 -1.86
N ASP A 125 2.15 17.44 -2.28
CA ASP A 125 1.16 18.49 -2.09
C ASP A 125 0.85 18.79 -0.63
N GLN A 126 0.67 20.08 -0.33
CA GLN A 126 0.42 20.60 1.00
C GLN A 126 -1.00 21.14 1.14
N CYS A 127 -1.67 20.68 2.19
CA CYS A 127 -3.01 21.09 2.56
C CYS A 127 -2.94 22.15 3.65
N LEU A 128 -3.94 23.02 3.66
CA LEU A 128 -4.12 24.01 4.72
C LEU A 128 -5.03 23.44 5.80
N GLY A 129 -4.59 23.53 7.05
CA GLY A 129 -5.36 23.19 8.24
C GLY A 129 -5.73 24.42 9.03
N GLN A 130 -6.26 24.20 10.24
CA GLN A 130 -6.70 25.26 11.12
C GLN A 130 -5.54 26.23 11.41
N ASN A 131 -5.85 27.53 11.48
CA ASN A 131 -4.88 28.61 11.72
C ASN A 131 -3.75 28.68 10.68
N ASN A 132 -4.02 28.30 9.42
CA ASN A 132 -3.03 28.24 8.33
C ASN A 132 -1.85 27.29 8.62
N SER A 133 -2.09 26.23 9.39
CA SER A 133 -1.10 25.15 9.51
C SER A 133 -0.98 24.42 8.16
N SER A 134 0.24 24.09 7.75
CA SER A 134 0.50 23.36 6.50
C SER A 134 0.87 21.92 6.84
N TYR A 135 0.31 20.97 6.11
CA TYR A 135 0.57 19.54 6.28
C TYR A 135 0.48 18.81 4.94
N ALA A 136 1.17 17.68 4.80
CA ALA A 136 1.12 16.90 3.56
C ALA A 136 -0.28 16.29 3.37
N CYS A 137 -0.94 16.59 2.24
CA CYS A 137 -2.28 16.07 1.92
C CYS A 137 -2.27 14.54 1.80
N SER A 138 -1.18 13.99 1.26
CA SER A 138 -1.01 12.56 1.06
C SER A 138 -0.76 11.79 2.36
N ALA A 139 -0.48 12.46 3.49
CA ALA A 139 -0.07 11.79 4.72
C ALA A 139 -1.22 11.02 5.40
N ILE A 140 -0.91 9.81 5.85
CA ILE A 140 -1.80 9.04 6.73
C ILE A 140 -1.53 9.44 8.18
N TRP A 141 -2.61 9.80 8.88
CA TRP A 141 -2.62 10.21 10.27
C TRP A 141 -3.20 9.10 11.15
N TYR A 142 -2.75 9.04 12.40
CA TYR A 142 -3.27 8.14 13.42
C TYR A 142 -3.92 8.94 14.53
N ASP A 143 -5.19 8.63 14.81
CA ASP A 143 -5.91 9.13 15.97
C ASP A 143 -5.77 8.16 17.14
N GLN A 144 -5.12 8.64 18.21
CA GLN A 144 -4.92 7.87 19.44
C GLN A 144 -6.21 7.67 20.24
N THR A 145 -7.23 8.51 20.03
CA THR A 145 -8.50 8.45 20.76
C THR A 145 -9.43 7.40 20.17
N SER A 146 -9.56 7.39 18.84
CA SER A 146 -10.40 6.42 18.13
C SER A 146 -9.66 5.16 17.69
N GLU A 147 -8.32 5.12 17.83
CA GLU A 147 -7.43 4.05 17.38
C GLU A 147 -7.54 3.77 15.87
N LYS A 148 -7.79 4.82 15.08
CA LYS A 148 -8.01 4.73 13.63
C LYS A 148 -6.96 5.49 12.85
N TYR A 149 -6.68 4.95 11.66
CA TYR A 149 -5.95 5.66 10.63
C TYR A 149 -6.93 6.43 9.75
N PHE A 150 -6.52 7.62 9.33
CA PHE A 150 -7.32 8.42 8.41
C PHE A 150 -6.40 9.32 7.59
N GLN A 151 -6.99 9.86 6.53
CA GLN A 151 -6.38 10.86 5.67
C GLN A 151 -7.42 11.96 5.47
N THR A 152 -6.98 13.21 5.38
CA THR A 152 -7.88 14.35 5.32
C THR A 152 -7.25 15.49 4.55
N THR A 153 -8.09 16.28 3.89
CA THR A 153 -7.71 17.55 3.25
C THR A 153 -8.46 18.74 3.87
N GLN A 154 -9.13 18.51 5.01
CA GLN A 154 -10.00 19.50 5.62
C GLN A 154 -9.24 20.72 6.15
N THR A 155 -9.85 21.89 5.98
CA THR A 155 -9.28 23.18 6.40
C THR A 155 -9.35 23.45 7.90
N ASP A 156 -10.15 22.69 8.63
CA ASP A 156 -10.25 22.74 10.10
C ASP A 156 -9.40 21.67 10.79
N PHE A 157 -8.66 20.85 10.03
CA PHE A 157 -7.75 19.85 10.58
C PHE A 157 -6.65 20.50 11.44
N ILE A 158 -6.36 19.90 12.59
CA ILE A 158 -5.31 20.35 13.52
C ILE A 158 -4.25 19.23 13.62
N PRO A 159 -3.16 19.29 12.82
CA PRO A 159 -2.14 18.24 12.78
C PRO A 159 -1.57 17.85 14.15
N ASN A 160 -1.43 18.82 15.06
CA ASN A 160 -0.85 18.60 16.38
C ASN A 160 -1.69 17.71 17.31
N ASN A 161 -2.97 17.47 17.00
CA ASN A 161 -3.82 16.58 17.79
C ASN A 161 -3.64 15.10 17.42
N PHE A 162 -2.95 14.82 16.33
CA PHE A 162 -2.83 13.48 15.75
C PHE A 162 -1.37 13.11 15.52
N GLN A 163 -1.11 11.81 15.40
CA GLN A 163 0.23 11.32 15.11
C GLN A 163 0.39 11.12 13.61
N GLN A 164 1.34 11.82 12.99
CA GLN A 164 1.69 11.58 11.59
C GLN A 164 2.40 10.23 11.46
N THR A 165 1.96 9.39 10.54
CA THR A 165 2.67 8.16 10.19
C THR A 165 3.79 8.44 9.16
N THR A 166 4.63 7.45 8.88
CA THR A 166 5.63 7.55 7.82
C THR A 166 5.07 7.26 6.42
N TYR A 167 3.78 6.91 6.32
CA TYR A 167 3.14 6.50 5.09
C TYR A 167 2.33 7.65 4.50
N SER A 168 2.40 7.75 3.19
CA SER A 168 1.55 8.60 2.38
C SER A 168 0.79 7.75 1.37
N ARG A 169 -0.42 8.18 1.02
CA ARG A 169 -1.32 7.50 0.09
C ARG A 169 -1.84 8.46 -0.97
N LEU A 170 -1.85 7.98 -2.20
CA LEU A 170 -2.52 8.60 -3.34
C LEU A 170 -3.31 7.52 -4.09
N ILE A 171 -4.51 7.85 -4.55
CA ILE A 171 -5.42 6.94 -5.24
C ILE A 171 -5.58 7.45 -6.66
N TYR A 172 -5.35 6.60 -7.66
CA TYR A 172 -5.60 6.90 -9.06
C TYR A 172 -6.86 6.17 -9.53
N LEU A 173 -7.71 6.86 -10.28
CA LEU A 173 -9.04 6.42 -10.68
C LEU A 173 -9.21 6.58 -12.20
N TYR A 174 -8.47 5.77 -12.96
CA TYR A 174 -8.44 5.86 -14.41
C TYR A 174 -9.72 5.27 -15.00
N PRO A 175 -10.48 6.00 -15.84
CA PRO A 175 -11.69 5.47 -16.41
C PRO A 175 -11.41 4.42 -17.48
N ILE A 176 -12.16 3.32 -17.43
CA ILE A 176 -12.21 2.29 -18.46
C ILE A 176 -13.32 2.68 -19.43
N CYS A 177 -12.96 2.98 -20.67
CA CYS A 177 -13.85 3.43 -21.72
C CYS A 177 -14.11 2.29 -22.71
N ARG A 178 -15.37 1.97 -22.97
CA ARG A 178 -15.78 0.97 -23.97
C ARG A 178 -16.42 1.63 -25.18
N ASN A 179 -16.08 1.15 -26.35
CA ASN A 179 -16.70 1.53 -27.61
C ASN A 179 -18.16 1.01 -27.67
N THR A 180 -19.11 1.87 -28.01
CA THR A 180 -20.54 1.51 -28.07
C THR A 180 -20.92 0.65 -29.29
N LEU A 181 -20.03 0.52 -30.28
CA LEU A 181 -20.25 -0.30 -31.48
C LEU A 181 -19.50 -1.63 -31.45
N ASP A 182 -18.48 -1.75 -30.62
CA ASP A 182 -17.69 -2.96 -30.43
C ASP A 182 -17.40 -3.13 -28.93
N ASP A 183 -18.18 -3.99 -28.27
CA ASP A 183 -18.06 -4.23 -26.83
C ASP A 183 -16.73 -4.88 -26.43
N HIS A 184 -15.90 -5.30 -27.39
CA HIS A 184 -14.55 -5.81 -27.15
C HIS A 184 -13.45 -4.74 -27.21
N ASP A 185 -13.78 -3.52 -27.63
CA ASP A 185 -12.84 -2.38 -27.69
C ASP A 185 -12.96 -1.55 -26.40
N GLU A 186 -12.12 -1.91 -25.43
CA GLU A 186 -11.96 -1.20 -24.15
C GLU A 186 -10.58 -0.56 -24.05
N GLN A 187 -10.54 0.65 -23.51
CA GLN A 187 -9.32 1.44 -23.33
C GLN A 187 -9.31 2.08 -21.95
N ILE A 188 -8.19 1.99 -21.26
CA ILE A 188 -7.95 2.70 -20.00
C ILE A 188 -7.37 4.06 -20.35
N ILE A 189 -7.96 5.12 -19.80
CA ILE A 189 -7.43 6.47 -19.92
C ILE A 189 -6.50 6.74 -18.74
N ASP A 190 -5.21 6.48 -18.94
CA ASP A 190 -4.15 6.69 -17.95
C ASP A 190 -3.56 8.11 -17.99
N ASN A 191 -3.92 8.90 -19.00
CA ASN A 191 -3.48 10.27 -19.12
C ASN A 191 -4.49 11.24 -18.51
N GLU A 192 -3.97 12.03 -17.58
CA GLU A 192 -4.63 13.13 -16.89
C GLU A 192 -4.96 14.31 -17.85
N THR A 193 -5.43 14.08 -19.06
CA THR A 193 -5.84 15.12 -20.02
C THR A 193 -6.95 14.69 -20.97
N GLN A 194 -7.35 13.41 -20.95
CA GLN A 194 -8.41 12.88 -21.79
C GLN A 194 -9.55 12.33 -20.94
N VAL A 195 -10.75 12.30 -21.50
CA VAL A 195 -11.91 11.56 -20.98
C VAL A 195 -12.42 10.59 -22.04
N CYS A 196 -13.29 9.65 -21.67
CA CYS A 196 -13.89 8.72 -22.64
C CYS A 196 -14.52 9.44 -23.84
N THR A 197 -15.14 10.60 -23.63
CA THR A 197 -15.77 11.34 -24.74
C THR A 197 -14.77 11.92 -25.73
N ASP A 198 -13.49 12.08 -25.36
CA ASP A 198 -12.45 12.57 -26.28
C ASP A 198 -12.03 11.48 -27.28
N LEU A 199 -12.32 10.21 -26.98
CA LEU A 199 -12.15 9.09 -27.90
C LEU A 199 -13.28 9.04 -28.94
N ASN A 200 -14.35 9.83 -28.79
CA ASN A 200 -15.46 9.84 -29.75
C ASN A 200 -14.97 10.26 -31.13
N THR A 201 -15.15 9.37 -32.10
CA THR A 201 -14.87 9.63 -33.51
C THR A 201 -16.19 9.85 -34.27
N ALA A 202 -16.11 10.17 -35.56
CA ALA A 202 -17.29 10.26 -36.41
C ALA A 202 -18.07 8.92 -36.52
N THR A 203 -17.42 7.80 -36.18
CA THR A 203 -17.97 6.46 -36.35
C THR A 203 -18.15 5.69 -35.06
N ALA A 204 -17.47 6.02 -33.97
CA ALA A 204 -17.54 5.28 -32.71
C ALA A 204 -17.68 6.25 -31.54
N THR A 205 -18.51 5.91 -30.56
CA THR A 205 -18.59 6.64 -29.29
C THR A 205 -18.07 5.76 -28.16
N TYR A 206 -17.41 6.36 -27.19
CA TYR A 206 -16.88 5.68 -26.01
C TYR A 206 -17.61 6.17 -24.77
N GLN A 207 -17.92 5.22 -23.88
CA GLN A 207 -18.58 5.48 -22.61
C GLN A 207 -17.81 4.84 -21.46
N PRO A 208 -17.81 5.46 -20.27
CA PRO A 208 -17.19 4.86 -19.09
C PRO A 208 -17.98 3.63 -18.65
N VAL A 209 -17.29 2.48 -18.54
CA VAL A 209 -17.85 1.20 -18.10
C VAL A 209 -17.18 0.66 -16.83
N GLY A 210 -16.12 1.31 -16.36
CA GLY A 210 -15.40 0.89 -15.17
C GLY A 210 -14.30 1.88 -14.79
N LEU A 211 -13.58 1.54 -13.73
CA LEU A 211 -12.42 2.26 -13.23
C LEU A 211 -11.28 1.27 -13.03
N ASP A 212 -10.10 1.63 -13.49
CA ASP A 212 -8.84 1.05 -13.02
C ASP A 212 -8.39 1.86 -11.79
N VAL A 213 -8.46 1.21 -10.63
CA VAL A 213 -8.17 1.83 -9.35
C VAL A 213 -6.79 1.40 -8.90
N VAL A 214 -5.85 2.35 -8.87
CA VAL A 214 -4.49 2.12 -8.38
C VAL A 214 -4.30 2.88 -7.07
N VAL A 215 -4.12 2.18 -5.95
CA VAL A 215 -3.77 2.79 -4.68
C VAL A 215 -2.26 2.68 -4.47
N SER A 216 -1.57 3.82 -4.42
CA SER A 216 -0.12 3.89 -4.23
C SER A 216 0.19 4.37 -2.82
N ILE A 217 1.02 3.60 -2.11
CA ILE A 217 1.51 3.92 -0.77
C ILE A 217 3.01 4.14 -0.82
N GLN A 218 3.46 5.31 -0.37
CA GLN A 218 4.88 5.64 -0.26
C GLN A 218 5.29 5.79 1.21
N TRP A 219 6.50 5.32 1.54
CA TRP A 219 7.08 5.56 2.87
C TRP A 219 8.61 5.60 2.83
N ALA A 220 9.18 6.40 3.72
CA ALA A 220 10.62 6.47 3.90
C ALA A 220 11.11 5.31 4.77
N GLY A 221 11.89 4.39 4.20
CA GLY A 221 12.53 3.29 4.92
C GLY A 221 14.04 3.28 4.69
N ARG A 222 14.84 3.43 5.76
CA ARG A 222 16.32 3.40 5.73
C ARG A 222 16.95 4.36 4.69
N GLY A 223 16.40 5.56 4.55
CA GLY A 223 16.92 6.58 3.64
C GLY A 223 16.57 6.35 2.16
N LYS A 224 15.72 5.37 1.85
CA LYS A 224 15.13 5.14 0.54
C LYS A 224 13.61 5.32 0.61
N MET A 225 13.04 5.93 -0.42
CA MET A 225 11.58 5.90 -0.62
C MET A 225 11.17 4.54 -1.15
N ASN A 226 10.30 3.87 -0.40
CA ASN A 226 9.65 2.63 -0.83
C ASN A 226 8.26 2.96 -1.36
N ASN A 227 7.78 2.13 -2.28
CA ASN A 227 6.45 2.22 -2.86
C ASN A 227 5.80 0.84 -2.83
N TYR A 228 4.50 0.81 -2.55
CA TYR A 228 3.62 -0.35 -2.69
C TYR A 228 2.39 0.09 -3.46
N GLN A 229 1.97 -0.69 -4.45
CA GLN A 229 0.79 -0.42 -5.27
C GLN A 229 -0.18 -1.60 -5.20
N LEU A 230 -1.46 -1.27 -5.08
CA LEU A 230 -2.57 -2.21 -5.21
C LEU A 230 -3.45 -1.72 -6.36
N GLU A 231 -3.69 -2.58 -7.34
CA GLU A 231 -4.46 -2.29 -8.54
C GLU A 231 -5.69 -3.22 -8.58
N GLU A 232 -6.87 -2.65 -8.85
CA GLU A 232 -8.10 -3.40 -9.06
C GLU A 232 -8.99 -2.71 -10.09
N TYR A 233 -9.56 -3.51 -10.99
CA TYR A 233 -10.57 -3.05 -11.95
C TYR A 233 -11.97 -3.14 -11.34
N LEU A 234 -12.64 -1.99 -11.21
CA LEU A 234 -14.00 -1.87 -10.73
C LEU A 234 -14.94 -1.54 -11.90
N TYR A 235 -15.65 -2.54 -12.41
CA TYR A 235 -16.64 -2.35 -13.48
C TYR A 235 -18.01 -1.91 -12.96
N ASP A 236 -18.75 -1.25 -13.84
CA ASP A 236 -20.18 -1.01 -13.71
C ASP A 236 -20.95 -2.30 -13.95
N TRP A 237 -21.42 -2.96 -12.89
CA TRP A 237 -21.99 -4.31 -12.96
C TRP A 237 -23.36 -4.41 -13.67
N ARG A 238 -23.93 -3.29 -14.15
CA ARG A 238 -25.19 -3.27 -14.92
C ARG A 238 -25.00 -3.56 -16.40
N TYR A 239 -23.76 -3.50 -16.90
CA TYR A 239 -23.44 -3.59 -18.33
C TYR A 239 -22.48 -4.75 -18.64
#